data_AF-A0AA86QG88-F1
#
_entry.id   AF-A0AA86QG88-F1
#
_cell.length_a   1.000
_cell.length_b   1.000
_cell.length_c   1.000
_cell.angle_alpha   90.00
_cell.angle_beta   90.00
_cell.angle_gamma   90.00
#
_symmetry.space_group_name_H-M   'P 1'
#
loop_
_entity.id
_entity.type
_entity.pdbx_description
1 polymer ?
#
loop_
_entity_poly.entity_id
_entity_poly.type
_entity_poly.pdbx_seq_one_letter_code
_entity_poly.pdbx_strand_id
1 'polypeptide(L)' 'MCYLTDCPKCKKTTWGGCGAHLNGLFNGVKPENICKCDNGKPRRE' A
#
# COMPACT_ATOMS: atom_id res chain seq x y z
N MET A 1 -5.69 -7.30 10.17
CA MET A 1 -4.64 -8.10 9.50
C MET A 1 -4.06 -7.29 8.35
N CYS A 2 -2.73 -7.27 8.23
CA CYS A 2 -2.00 -6.53 7.22
C CYS A 2 -1.72 -7.47 6.04
N TYR A 3 -2.00 -7.05 4.81
CA TYR A 3 -1.77 -7.87 3.63
C TYR A 3 -1.30 -7.02 2.45
N LEU A 4 -0.43 -7.60 1.62
CA LEU A 4 -0.05 -7.03 0.33
C LEU A 4 -1.27 -7.08 -0.59
N THR A 5 -1.57 -5.97 -1.24
CA THR A 5 -2.66 -5.87 -2.20
C THR A 5 -2.31 -4.83 -3.26
N ASP A 6 -2.99 -4.86 -4.39
CA ASP A 6 -2.80 -3.88 -5.44
C ASP A 6 -3.72 -2.68 -5.22
N CYS A 7 -3.19 -1.48 -5.47
CA CYS A 7 -3.99 -0.27 -5.36
C CYS A 7 -5.05 -0.26 -6.47
N PRO A 8 -6.35 -0.11 -6.14
CA PRO A 8 -7.39 -0.10 -7.17
C PRO A 8 -7.31 1.10 -8.12
N LYS A 9 -6.60 2.18 -7.72
CA LYS A 9 -6.44 3.39 -8.54
C LYS A 9 -5.28 3.29 -9.53
N CYS A 10 -4.09 2.90 -9.05
CA CYS A 10 -2.87 2.92 -9.86
C CYS A 10 -2.33 1.52 -10.19
N LYS A 11 -2.97 0.46 -9.70
CA LYS A 11 -2.59 -0.95 -9.87
C LYS A 11 -1.14 -1.28 -9.43
N LYS A 12 -0.59 -0.46 -8.53
CA LYS A 12 0.73 -0.66 -7.91
C LYS A 12 0.59 -1.38 -6.59
N THR A 13 1.66 -2.04 -6.17
CA THR A 13 1.73 -2.76 -4.89
C THR A 13 1.55 -1.79 -3.73
N THR A 14 0.60 -2.10 -2.86
CA THR A 14 0.27 -1.37 -1.64
C THR A 14 -0.04 -2.34 -0.50
N TRP A 15 -0.32 -1.82 0.69
CA TRP A 15 -0.71 -2.61 1.84
C TRP A 15 -2.12 -2.29 2.31
N GLY A 16 -2.94 -3.32 2.42
CA GLY A 16 -4.28 -3.26 2.97
C GLY A 16 -4.27 -3.51 4.48
N GLY A 17 -5.05 -2.72 5.23
CA GLY A 17 -5.21 -2.87 6.67
C GLY A 17 -4.35 -1.92 7.51
N CYS A 18 -4.09 -2.27 8.77
CA CYS A 18 -3.31 -1.44 9.69
C CYS A 18 -1.80 -1.42 9.36
N GLY A 19 -1.35 -2.16 8.33
CA GLY A 19 0.06 -2.36 8.04
C GLY A 19 0.83 -1.10 7.68
N ALA A 20 0.15 -0.03 7.26
CA ALA A 20 0.75 1.24 6.84
C ALA A 20 1.68 1.90 7.87
N HIS A 21 1.63 1.52 9.15
CA HIS A 21 2.52 2.02 10.20
C HIS A 21 3.82 1.20 10.38
N LEU A 22 3.94 0.01 9.77
CA LEU A 22 5.10 -0.85 9.95
C LEU A 22 6.25 -0.38 9.04
N ASN A 23 7.37 0.03 9.65
CA ASN A 23 8.57 0.37 8.91
C ASN A 23 9.13 -0.89 8.24
N GLY A 24 9.23 -0.88 6.91
CA GLY A 24 9.77 -2.00 6.12
C GLY A 24 8.77 -2.80 5.28
N LEU A 25 7.51 -2.37 5.18
CA LEU A 25 6.49 -2.95 4.29
C LEU A 25 6.93 -3.17 2.84
N PHE A 26 7.86 -2.35 2.35
CA PHE A 26 8.35 -2.41 0.98
C PHE A 26 9.78 -2.97 0.88
N ASN A 27 10.29 -3.63 1.92
CA ASN A 27 11.57 -4.36 1.82
C ASN A 27 11.45 -5.41 0.70
N GLY A 28 12.21 -5.24 -0.38
CA GLY A 28 12.17 -6.09 -1.56
C GLY A 28 11.23 -5.63 -2.68
N VAL A 29 10.41 -4.59 -2.47
CA VAL A 29 9.61 -3.97 -3.53
C VAL A 29 10.37 -2.79 -4.10
N LYS A 30 10.60 -2.79 -5.42
CA LYS A 30 11.25 -1.65 -6.08
C LYS A 30 10.41 -0.38 -5.89
N PRO A 31 11.03 0.78 -5.62
CA PRO A 31 10.32 2.03 -5.33
C PRO A 31 9.40 2.53 -6.46
N GLU A 32 9.63 2.07 -7.69
CA GLU A 32 8.80 2.29 -8.87
C GLU A 32 7.44 1.56 -8.81
N ASN A 33 7.41 0.38 -8.18
CA ASN A 33 6.23 -0.50 -8.05
C ASN A 33 5.45 -0.22 -6.76
N ILE A 34 5.97 0.64 -5.89
CA ILE A 34 5.28 1.10 -4.68
C ILE A 34 4.18 2.10 -5.09
N CYS A 35 2.97 1.86 -4.58
CA CYS A 35 1.91 2.84 -4.68
C CYS A 35 2.30 4.14 -3.96
N LYS A 36 2.39 5.25 -4.69
CA LYS A 36 2.63 6.61 -4.18
C LYS A 36 1.37 7.47 -4.17
N CYS A 37 0.18 6.86 -4.20
CA CYS A 37 -1.04 7.64 -4.14
C CYS A 37 -1.15 8.31 -2.76
N ASP A 38 -1.01 9.63 -2.73
CA ASP A 38 -1.02 10.51 -1.54
C ASP A 38 -2.29 10.40 -0.68
N ASN A 39 -3.32 9.70 -1.18
CA ASN A 39 -4.57 9.43 -0.49
C ASN A 39 -5.00 7.96 -0.64
N GLY A 40 -4.08 7.02 -0.38
CA GLY A 40 -4.33 5.58 -0.30
C GLY A 40 -5.29 5.11 0.80
N LYS A 41 -6.23 5.94 1.25
CA LYS A 41 -7.33 5.52 2.13
C LYS A 41 -8.54 5.14 1.26
N PRO A 42 -9.01 3.87 1.25
CA PRO A 42 -10.44 3.69 1.06
C PRO A 42 -11.10 4.49 2.19
N ARG A 43 -11.92 5.50 1.82
CA ARG A 43 -12.78 6.21 2.76
C ARG A 43 -13.59 5.13 3.48
N ARG A 44 -13.26 4.86 4.74
CA ARG A 44 -14.13 4.09 5.62
C ARG A 44 -15.31 5.02 5.91
N GLU A 45 -16.47 4.66 5.37
CA GLU A 45 -17.76 5.21 5.76
C GLU A 45 -18.12 4.72 7.17
#